data_AF-A0AAW1BFZ2-F1
#
_entry.id   AF-A0AAW1BFZ2-F1
#
_cell.length_a   1.000
_cell.length_b   1.000
_cell.length_c   1.000
_cell.angle_alpha   90.00
_cell.angle_beta   90.00
_cell.angle_gamma   90.00
#
_symmetry.space_group_name_H-M   'P 1'
#
loop_
_entity.id
_entity.type
_entity.pdbx_description
1 polymer ?
#
loop_
_entity_poly.entity_id
_entity_poly.type
_entity_poly.pdbx_seq_one_letter_code
_entity_poly.pdbx_strand_id
1 'polypeptide(L)'
;MLLFPYGYTIGEAPTHDKLNKLAKEAVDALYSLYQTEYIYGAIATTIYPCSGSSIDWAYDEGIKYSFSFELCDCGQYGFLLPESKIKPTCKETMLAIKVIAKHIVSNVQ
;
A
#
# COMPACT_ATOMS: atom_id res chain seq x y z
N MET A 1 -6.33 -2.47 0.50
CA MET A 1 -5.61 -1.52 1.38
C MET A 1 -4.22 -1.26 0.82
N LEU A 2 -3.66 -0.07 1.05
CA LEU A 2 -2.25 0.25 0.77
C LEU A 2 -1.56 0.68 2.07
N LEU A 3 -0.71 -0.19 2.59
CA LEU A 3 -0.14 -0.05 3.92
C LEU A 3 1.32 0.32 3.85
N PHE A 4 1.81 0.96 4.89
CA PHE A 4 3.24 1.25 5.08
C PHE A 4 3.63 1.07 6.55
N PRO A 5 4.94 1.10 6.89
CA PRO A 5 5.41 0.96 8.26
C PRO A 5 4.86 2.02 9.23
N TYR A 6 4.72 1.73 10.52
CA TYR A 6 5.07 0.48 11.17
C TYR A 6 3.86 -0.42 11.44
N GLY A 7 4.09 -1.74 11.44
CA GLY A 7 3.18 -2.72 12.02
C GLY A 7 3.51 -3.07 13.46
N TYR A 8 4.80 -3.15 13.81
CA TYR A 8 5.22 -3.66 15.12
C TYR A 8 5.03 -2.66 16.28
N THR A 9 4.69 -1.41 15.97
CA THR A 9 4.49 -0.34 16.95
C THR A 9 3.45 0.66 16.45
N ILE A 10 2.77 1.35 17.38
CA ILE A 10 1.87 2.48 17.07
C ILE A 10 2.70 3.76 16.82
N GLY A 11 3.99 3.76 17.16
CA GLY A 11 4.90 4.85 16.85
C GLY A 11 5.02 5.07 15.33
N GLU A 12 5.00 6.33 14.93
CA GLU A 12 5.13 6.70 13.53
C GLU A 12 6.56 6.54 13.02
N ALA A 13 6.69 6.07 11.79
CA ALA A 13 7.97 6.05 11.08
C ALA A 13 8.50 7.48 10.86
N PRO A 14 9.82 7.71 10.86
CA PRO A 14 10.38 9.04 10.56
C PRO A 14 9.90 9.67 9.24
N THR A 15 9.50 8.85 8.26
CA THR A 15 8.93 9.32 6.99
C THR A 15 7.42 9.14 6.87
N HIS A 16 6.70 9.04 7.99
CA HIS A 16 5.26 8.77 8.03
C HIS A 16 4.47 9.68 7.08
N ASP A 17 4.61 11.01 7.22
CA ASP A 17 3.88 11.97 6.38
C ASP A 17 4.15 11.79 4.88
N LYS A 18 5.40 11.45 4.51
CA LYS A 18 5.79 11.23 3.12
C LYS A 18 5.17 9.94 2.58
N LEU A 19 5.20 8.87 3.36
CA LEU A 19 4.61 7.58 3.01
C LEU A 19 3.08 7.71 2.91
N ASN A 20 2.45 8.39 3.87
CA ASN A 20 1.02 8.62 3.90
C ASN A 20 0.55 9.44 2.70
N LYS A 21 1.25 10.53 2.37
CA LYS A 21 0.97 11.33 1.17
C LYS A 21 1.11 10.50 -0.11
N LEU A 22 2.18 9.72 -0.23
CA LEU A 22 2.41 8.88 -1.42
C LEU A 22 1.37 7.77 -1.54
N ALA A 23 0.99 7.15 -0.42
CA ALA A 23 -0.07 6.14 -0.38
C ALA A 23 -1.41 6.75 -0.84
N LYS A 24 -1.74 7.96 -0.37
CA LYS A 24 -2.92 8.70 -0.83
C LYS A 24 -2.90 8.89 -2.36
N GLU A 25 -1.81 9.43 -2.90
CA GLU A 25 -1.69 9.66 -4.36
C GLU A 25 -1.83 8.36 -5.16
N ALA A 26 -1.29 7.26 -4.63
CA ALA A 26 -1.38 5.94 -5.26
C ALA A 26 -2.81 5.37 -5.22
N VAL A 27 -3.54 5.49 -4.11
CA VAL A 27 -4.95 5.03 -4.05
C VAL A 27 -5.88 5.93 -4.86
N ASP A 28 -5.63 7.23 -4.95
CA ASP A 28 -6.39 8.15 -5.82
C ASP A 28 -6.25 7.72 -7.29
N ALA A 29 -5.03 7.35 -7.71
CA ALA A 29 -4.76 6.85 -9.06
C ALA A 29 -5.43 5.48 -9.33
N LEU A 30 -5.40 4.57 -8.36
CA LEU A 30 -6.10 3.29 -8.44
C LEU A 30 -7.62 3.50 -8.60
N TYR A 31 -8.19 4.35 -7.74
CA TYR A 31 -9.62 4.70 -7.72
C TYR A 31 -10.09 5.26 -9.07
N SER A 32 -9.25 6.02 -9.76
CA SER A 32 -9.62 6.66 -11.04
C SER A 32 -10.11 5.71 -12.15
N LEU A 33 -9.75 4.42 -12.09
CA LEU A 33 -10.07 3.47 -13.15
C LEU A 33 -11.42 2.78 -12.97
N TYR A 34 -11.68 2.25 -11.77
CA TYR A 34 -12.88 1.45 -11.47
C TYR A 34 -13.63 1.90 -10.21
N GLN A 35 -13.22 3.02 -9.60
CA GLN A 35 -13.78 3.55 -8.36
C GLN A 35 -13.66 2.58 -7.17
N THR A 36 -12.67 1.68 -7.22
CA THR A 36 -12.38 0.76 -6.12
C THR A 36 -11.76 1.51 -4.96
N GLU A 37 -12.40 1.46 -3.80
CA GLU A 37 -11.96 2.19 -2.62
C GLU A 37 -10.89 1.39 -1.85
N TYR A 38 -9.69 1.97 -1.73
CA TYR A 38 -8.63 1.43 -0.88
C TYR A 38 -8.41 2.39 0.28
N ILE A 39 -8.50 1.87 1.51
CA ILE A 39 -7.95 2.56 2.68
C ILE A 39 -6.41 2.43 2.68
N TYR A 40 -5.74 3.39 3.31
CA TYR A 40 -4.29 3.46 3.40
C TYR A 40 -3.85 4.02 4.75
N GLY A 41 -2.61 3.69 5.15
CA GLY A 41 -2.05 4.15 6.42
C GLY A 41 -0.96 3.21 6.95
N ALA A 42 -0.47 3.53 8.16
CA ALA A 42 0.47 2.66 8.86
C ALA A 42 -0.22 1.34 9.24
N ILE A 43 0.47 0.20 9.15
CA ILE A 43 -0.13 -1.12 9.40
C ILE A 43 -0.80 -1.17 10.78
N ALA A 44 -0.10 -0.75 11.84
CA ALA A 44 -0.56 -0.91 13.23
C ALA A 44 -1.89 -0.21 13.53
N THR A 45 -2.14 0.94 12.89
CA THR A 45 -3.35 1.75 13.09
C THR A 45 -4.44 1.49 12.06
N THR A 46 -4.08 0.96 10.88
CA THR A 46 -5.03 0.73 9.77
C THR A 46 -5.62 -0.68 9.81
N ILE A 47 -4.84 -1.68 10.22
CA ILE A 47 -5.28 -3.07 10.33
C ILE A 47 -5.26 -3.54 11.78
N TYR A 48 -4.07 -3.84 12.30
CA TYR A 48 -3.81 -4.23 13.69
C TYR A 48 -2.29 -4.20 13.95
N PRO A 49 -1.84 -4.07 15.21
CA PRO A 49 -0.43 -4.20 15.56
C PRO A 49 0.11 -5.60 15.25
N CYS A 50 1.18 -5.69 14.45
CA CYS A 50 1.80 -6.95 14.05
C CYS A 50 3.33 -6.86 13.99
N SER A 51 4.05 -7.83 14.55
CA SER A 51 5.50 -7.89 14.43
C SER A 51 5.96 -8.80 13.29
N GLY A 52 7.19 -8.59 12.81
CA GLY A 52 7.82 -9.45 11.80
C GLY A 52 7.30 -9.25 10.37
N SER A 53 6.66 -8.11 10.07
CA SER A 53 6.25 -7.80 8.71
C SER A 53 7.49 -7.53 7.83
N SER A 54 7.46 -8.00 6.59
CA SER A 54 8.57 -7.79 5.64
C SER A 54 8.81 -6.32 5.34
N ILE A 55 7.74 -5.51 5.34
CA ILE A 55 7.84 -4.09 5.01
C ILE A 55 8.43 -3.25 6.14
N ASP A 56 8.21 -3.66 7.40
CA ASP A 56 8.87 -3.04 8.56
C ASP A 56 10.37 -3.34 8.53
N TRP A 57 10.73 -4.62 8.36
CA TRP A 57 12.14 -5.03 8.26
C TRP A 57 12.87 -4.30 7.12
N ALA A 58 12.26 -4.26 5.93
CA ALA A 58 12.85 -3.57 4.78
C ALA A 58 13.04 -2.07 5.06
N TYR A 59 12.10 -1.43 5.75
CA TYR A 59 12.19 -0.02 6.10
C TYR A 59 13.30 0.26 7.12
N ASP A 60 13.44 -0.60 8.14
CA ASP A 60 14.51 -0.48 9.13
C ASP A 60 15.90 -0.73 8.54
N GLU A 61 16.00 -1.57 7.49
CA GLU A 61 17.22 -1.74 6.67
C GLU A 61 17.48 -0.56 5.70
N GLY A 62 16.68 0.50 5.76
CA GLY A 62 16.88 1.73 5.01
C GLY A 62 16.14 1.82 3.68
N ILE A 63 15.27 0.86 3.35
CA ILE A 63 14.37 0.97 2.17
C ILE A 63 13.22 1.92 2.51
N LYS A 64 13.45 3.22 2.25
CA LYS A 64 12.55 4.32 2.60
C LYS A 64 11.12 4.21 2.07
N TYR A 65 10.91 3.49 0.97
CA TYR A 65 9.63 3.35 0.28
C TYR A 65 9.15 1.90 0.33
N SER A 66 8.67 1.48 1.50
CA SER A 66 8.23 0.12 1.77
C SER A 66 6.71 0.09 1.94
N PHE A 67 6.03 -0.73 1.14
CA PHE A 67 4.56 -0.77 1.09
C PHE A 67 4.03 -2.21 0.98
N SER A 68 2.87 -2.47 1.58
CA SER A 68 2.11 -3.71 1.37
C SER A 68 0.78 -3.40 0.69
N PHE A 69 0.44 -4.19 -0.32
CA PHE A 69 -0.85 -4.12 -1.00
C PHE A 69 -1.72 -5.28 -0.56
N GLU A 70 -2.87 -4.96 0.02
CA GLU A 70 -3.97 -5.91 0.24
C GLU A 70 -4.99 -5.69 -0.87
N LEU A 71 -5.08 -6.63 -1.80
CA LEU A 71 -5.87 -6.45 -3.02
C LEU A 71 -7.37 -6.75 -2.82
N CYS A 72 -8.13 -6.69 -3.89
CA CYS A 72 -9.57 -6.95 -3.87
C CYS A 72 -9.87 -8.40 -3.43
N ASP A 73 -11.00 -8.68 -2.77
CA ASP A 73 -12.09 -7.77 -2.40
C ASP A 73 -12.16 -7.52 -0.88
N CYS A 74 -13.30 -7.01 -0.38
CA CYS A 74 -13.54 -6.78 1.04
C CYS A 74 -14.20 -7.98 1.76
N GLY A 75 -13.96 -9.21 1.28
CA GLY A 75 -14.40 -10.45 1.92
C GLY A 75 -15.63 -11.13 1.31
N GLN A 76 -16.15 -10.65 0.17
CA GLN A 76 -17.22 -11.36 -0.53
C GLN A 76 -16.70 -12.69 -1.12
N TYR A 77 -15.52 -12.65 -1.73
CA TYR A 77 -14.81 -13.83 -2.22
C TYR A 77 -13.51 -14.08 -1.44
N GLY A 78 -12.89 -13.02 -0.90
CA GLY A 78 -11.61 -13.10 -0.21
C GLY A 78 -10.55 -13.78 -1.07
N PHE A 79 -9.90 -14.82 -0.54
CA PHE A 79 -8.86 -15.57 -1.26
C PHE A 79 -9.36 -16.33 -2.50
N LEU A 80 -10.67 -16.54 -2.64
CA LEU A 80 -11.29 -17.24 -3.78
C LEU A 80 -11.86 -16.27 -4.82
N LEU A 81 -11.18 -15.14 -5.04
CA LEU A 81 -11.58 -14.12 -6.00
C LEU A 81 -11.72 -14.72 -7.42
N PRO A 82 -12.86 -14.50 -8.12
CA PRO A 82 -13.08 -15.09 -9.45
C PRO A 82 -12.05 -14.62 -10.49
N GLU A 83 -11.72 -15.49 -11.44
CA GLU A 83 -10.76 -15.18 -12.53
C GLU A 83 -11.13 -13.92 -13.32
N SER A 84 -12.43 -13.65 -13.47
CA SER A 84 -12.95 -12.45 -14.15
C SER A 84 -12.52 -11.14 -13.48
N LYS A 85 -12.10 -11.17 -12.20
CA LYS A 85 -11.61 -10.01 -11.44
C LYS A 85 -10.10 -9.83 -11.52
N ILE A 86 -9.33 -10.83 -11.98
CA ILE A 86 -7.86 -10.74 -12.07
C ILE A 86 -7.44 -9.53 -12.91
N LYS A 87 -7.93 -9.45 -14.15
CA LYS A 87 -7.52 -8.39 -15.08
C LYS A 87 -7.92 -6.98 -14.60
N PRO A 88 -9.15 -6.74 -14.10
CA PRO A 88 -9.51 -5.48 -13.45
C PRO A 88 -8.58 -5.11 -12.28
N THR A 89 -8.37 -6.03 -11.33
CA THR A 89 -7.51 -5.78 -10.16
C THR A 89 -6.08 -5.45 -10.58
N CYS A 90 -5.47 -6.22 -11.49
CA CYS A 90 -4.12 -5.91 -11.96
C CYS A 90 -4.02 -4.54 -12.65
N LYS A 91 -5.05 -4.10 -13.39
CA LYS A 91 -5.03 -2.82 -14.11
C LYS A 91 -5.08 -1.63 -13.16
N GLU A 92 -5.95 -1.64 -12.17
CA GLU A 92 -6.06 -0.53 -11.20
C GLU A 92 -4.83 -0.50 -10.27
N THR A 93 -4.34 -1.66 -9.81
CA THR A 93 -3.13 -1.76 -8.98
C THR A 93 -1.90 -1.23 -9.73
N MET A 94 -1.80 -1.48 -11.04
CA MET A 94 -0.69 -0.98 -11.85
C MET A 94 -0.66 0.56 -11.91
N LEU A 95 -1.79 1.26 -11.77
CA LEU A 95 -1.80 2.72 -11.68
C LEU A 95 -1.17 3.20 -10.37
N ALA A 96 -1.52 2.58 -9.24
CA ALA A 96 -0.88 2.84 -7.95
C ALA A 96 0.63 2.57 -7.98
N ILE A 97 1.05 1.43 -8.53
CA ILE A 97 2.47 1.06 -8.65
C ILE A 97 3.24 2.11 -9.46
N LYS A 98 2.67 2.60 -10.58
CA LYS A 98 3.31 3.64 -11.40
C LYS A 98 3.49 4.95 -10.65
N VAL A 99 2.54 5.35 -9.80
CA VAL A 99 2.67 6.54 -8.96
C VAL A 99 3.84 6.38 -7.99
N ILE A 100 3.90 5.26 -7.27
CA ILE A 100 4.99 4.96 -6.32
C ILE A 100 6.33 4.93 -7.05
N ALA A 101 6.43 4.20 -8.17
CA ALA A 101 7.66 4.08 -8.95
C ALA A 101 8.14 5.44 -9.48
N LYS A 102 7.23 6.27 -10.00
CA LYS A 102 7.57 7.62 -10.46
C LYS A 102 8.07 8.50 -9.32
N HIS A 103 7.46 8.40 -8.14
CA HIS A 103 7.93 9.12 -6.95
C HIS A 103 9.35 8.68 -6.58
N ILE A 104 9.62 7.37 -6.53
CA ILE A 104 10.95 6.83 -6.23
C ILE A 104 11.98 7.35 -7.23
N VAL A 105 11.74 7.20 -8.54
CA VAL A 105 12.66 7.68 -9.59
C VAL A 105 12.96 9.17 -9.47
N SER A 106 12.02 9.97 -8.99
CA SER A 106 12.20 11.42 -8.82
C SER A 106 12.92 11.82 -7.52
N ASN A 107 13.11 10.90 -6.57
CA ASN A 107 13.62 11.18 -5.22
C ASN A 107 14.79 10.26 -4.79
N VAL A 108 15.31 9.42 -5.69
CA VAL A 108 16.58 8.72 -5.51
C VAL A 108 17.70 9.67 -5.95
N GLN A 109 18.25 10.39 -4.97
CA GLN A 109 19.58 11.01 -5.05
C GLN A 109 20.55 10.23 -4.17
#